data_AF-A0A444RZ15-F1
#
_entry.id   AF-A0A444RZ15-F1
#
_cell.length_a   1.000
_cell.length_b   1.000
_cell.length_c   1.000
_cell.angle_alpha   90.00
_cell.angle_beta   90.00
_cell.angle_gamma   90.00
#
_symmetry.space_group_name_H-M   'P 1'
#
loop_
_entity.id
_entity.type
_entity.pdbx_description
1 polymer ?
#
loop_
_entity_poly.entity_id
_entity_poly.type
_entity_poly.pdbx_seq_one_letter_code
_entity_poly.pdbx_strand_id
1 'polypeptide(L)'
;MPEPARRLLVEKYCPEPIRESILADPKNEDCIIRAYLGRRRFRPRAASRFAAFSLRNYPLHVDQMEDLGLDLPAYAAAMAQALAFMHWRARVDANNVEFVLAPARGLGEGATFAPGGKVFDQGLLGSHVLWLLDFDCCRKLSMDEEGVAHAVVKLYRNDPFYPRPGTGLEADERHWELFREAYLETSDLLLTEEEERVQKLPLLFVDEVVRRVGEFKKKDKNTE
;
A
#
# COMPACT_ATOMS: atom_id res chain seq x y z
N MET A 1 -12.58 -9.41 5.14
CA MET A 1 -12.54 -8.72 6.45
C MET A 1 -13.73 -9.15 7.30
N PRO A 2 -13.63 -9.16 8.65
CA PRO A 2 -14.72 -9.55 9.54
C PRO A 2 -15.92 -8.59 9.47
N GLU A 3 -17.12 -9.05 9.84
CA GLU A 3 -18.36 -8.25 9.80
C GLU A 3 -18.25 -6.89 10.52
N PRO A 4 -17.69 -6.77 11.74
CA PRO A 4 -17.57 -5.47 12.40
C PRO A 4 -16.77 -4.44 11.58
N ALA A 5 -15.67 -4.88 10.96
CA ALA A 5 -14.86 -4.03 10.09
C ALA A 5 -15.62 -3.61 8.82
N ARG A 6 -16.41 -4.52 8.23
CA ARG A 6 -17.24 -4.22 7.06
C ARG A 6 -18.33 -3.19 7.40
N ARG A 7 -19.04 -3.36 8.52
CA ARG A 7 -20.06 -2.41 8.99
C ARG A 7 -19.47 -1.03 9.23
N LEU A 8 -18.33 -0.96 9.92
CA LEU A 8 -17.60 0.28 10.17
C LEU A 8 -17.26 1.04 8.87
N LEU A 9 -16.72 0.35 7.86
CA LEU A 9 -16.39 0.99 6.58
C LEU A 9 -17.63 1.55 5.87
N VAL A 10 -18.75 0.83 5.91
CA VAL A 10 -20.02 1.30 5.35
C VAL A 10 -20.53 2.51 6.13
N GLU A 11 -20.52 2.46 7.46
CA GLU A 11 -21.00 3.54 8.33
C GLU A 11 -20.19 4.83 8.18
N LYS A 12 -18.86 4.73 8.03
CA LYS A 12 -17.99 5.90 7.88
C LYS A 12 -17.93 6.43 6.45
N TYR A 13 -17.92 5.57 5.43
CA TYR A 13 -17.51 5.97 4.08
C TYR A 13 -18.53 5.68 2.98
N CYS A 14 -19.57 4.89 3.24
CA CYS A 14 -20.64 4.67 2.27
C CYS A 14 -21.70 5.78 2.36
N PRO A 15 -22.18 6.33 1.23
CA PRO A 15 -23.30 7.26 1.20
C PRO A 15 -24.54 6.68 1.89
N GLU A 16 -25.15 7.46 2.78
CA GLU A 16 -26.25 7.02 3.64
C GLU A 16 -27.39 6.27 2.91
N PRO A 17 -27.88 6.74 1.74
CA PRO A 17 -29.02 6.10 1.07
C PRO A 17 -28.80 4.67 0.58
N ILE A 18 -27.54 4.22 0.44
CA ILE A 18 -27.21 2.90 -0.09
C ILE A 18 -26.59 1.96 0.97
N ARG A 19 -26.41 2.40 2.22
CA ARG A 19 -25.73 1.62 3.27
C ARG A 19 -26.39 0.27 3.50
N GLU A 20 -27.71 0.25 3.67
CA GLU A 20 -28.46 -0.98 3.92
C GLU A 20 -28.33 -1.95 2.74
N SER A 21 -28.44 -1.46 1.52
CA SER A 21 -28.26 -2.27 0.31
C SER A 21 -26.85 -2.85 0.20
N ILE A 22 -25.82 -2.10 0.59
CA ILE A 22 -24.43 -2.59 0.58
C ILE A 22 -24.24 -3.68 1.64
N LEU A 23 -24.78 -3.50 2.85
CA LEU A 23 -24.69 -4.49 3.92
C LEU A 23 -25.48 -5.76 3.63
N ALA A 24 -26.61 -5.64 2.92
CA ALA A 24 -27.47 -6.75 2.56
C ALA A 24 -26.97 -7.57 1.35
N ASP A 25 -26.10 -7.03 0.50
CA ASP A 25 -25.58 -7.74 -0.67
C ASP A 25 -24.46 -8.73 -0.26
N PRO A 26 -24.66 -10.06 -0.43
CA PRO A 26 -23.66 -11.07 -0.09
C PRO A 26 -22.33 -10.88 -0.82
N LYS A 27 -22.32 -10.20 -1.97
CA LYS A 27 -21.08 -9.86 -2.68
C LYS A 27 -20.12 -9.03 -1.82
N ASN A 28 -20.64 -8.23 -0.90
CA ASN A 28 -19.83 -7.42 0.01
C ASN A 28 -19.31 -8.21 1.22
N GLU A 29 -19.55 -9.53 1.30
CA GLU A 29 -18.81 -10.45 2.19
C GLU A 29 -17.38 -10.68 1.72
N ASP A 30 -17.14 -10.62 0.41
CA ASP A 30 -15.82 -10.63 -0.22
C ASP A 30 -15.11 -9.29 -0.03
N CYS A 31 -14.83 -8.93 1.22
CA CYS A 31 -14.20 -7.67 1.58
C CYS A 31 -12.67 -7.81 1.65
N ILE A 32 -12.02 -7.29 0.61
CA ILE A 32 -10.57 -7.13 0.50
C ILE A 32 -10.30 -5.64 0.44
N ILE A 33 -9.51 -5.12 1.37
CA ILE A 33 -9.20 -3.69 1.44
C ILE A 33 -7.85 -3.45 0.79
N ARG A 34 -7.76 -2.55 -0.19
CA ARG A 34 -6.49 -2.10 -0.78
C ARG A 34 -5.94 -0.92 0.02
N ALA A 35 -4.74 -1.06 0.57
CA ALA A 35 -4.14 -0.04 1.44
C ALA A 35 -3.36 0.98 0.62
N TYR A 36 -3.95 2.13 0.31
CA TYR A 36 -3.37 3.17 -0.52
C TYR A 36 -2.71 4.27 0.31
N LEU A 37 -1.44 4.10 0.69
CA LEU A 37 -0.69 5.11 1.43
C LEU A 37 -0.18 6.26 0.53
N GLY A 38 -0.18 6.06 -0.79
CA GLY A 38 0.33 7.02 -1.76
C GLY A 38 -0.70 8.03 -2.27
N ARG A 39 -1.94 7.98 -1.76
CA ARG A 39 -3.01 8.86 -2.25
C ARG A 39 -3.97 9.22 -1.11
N ARG A 40 -4.22 10.53 -0.99
CA ARG A 40 -5.34 11.11 -0.24
C ARG A 40 -6.51 11.39 -1.16
N ARG A 41 -7.72 11.32 -0.63
CA ARG A 41 -8.92 11.76 -1.35
C ARG A 41 -8.99 13.29 -1.36
N PHE A 42 -9.12 13.92 -2.53
CA PHE A 42 -9.29 15.37 -2.65
C PHE A 42 -10.72 15.80 -2.35
N ARG A 43 -10.97 16.26 -1.11
CA ARG A 43 -12.26 16.70 -0.56
C ARG A 43 -13.36 15.61 -0.63
N PRO A 44 -14.30 15.57 0.34
CA PRO A 44 -15.52 14.82 0.12
C PRO A 44 -16.31 15.60 -0.95
N ARG A 45 -16.12 15.27 -2.23
CA ARG A 45 -17.10 15.65 -3.25
C ARG A 45 -18.45 15.21 -2.69
N ALA A 46 -19.45 16.10 -2.68
CA ALA A 46 -20.82 15.75 -2.32
C ALA A 46 -21.11 14.39 -2.97
N ALA A 47 -21.34 13.37 -2.12
CA ALA A 47 -21.37 11.98 -2.56
C ALA A 47 -22.19 11.91 -3.83
N SER A 48 -21.52 11.61 -4.96
CA SER A 48 -22.25 11.46 -6.21
C SER A 48 -23.30 10.39 -5.94
N ARG A 49 -24.56 10.69 -6.21
CA ARG A 49 -25.65 9.69 -6.15
C ARG A 49 -25.41 8.49 -7.08
N PHE A 50 -24.40 8.58 -7.94
CA PHE A 50 -23.93 7.56 -8.86
C PHE A 50 -22.58 6.94 -8.44
N ALA A 51 -22.06 7.27 -7.26
CA ALA A 51 -20.83 6.65 -6.76
C ALA A 51 -21.12 5.18 -6.44
N ALA A 52 -20.59 4.28 -7.26
CA ALA A 52 -20.54 2.87 -6.94
C ALA A 52 -19.70 2.68 -5.67
N PHE A 53 -20.31 2.16 -4.61
CA PHE A 53 -19.63 1.71 -3.40
C PHE A 53 -19.61 0.19 -3.41
N SER A 54 -18.45 -0.41 -3.15
CA SER A 54 -18.35 -1.85 -2.95
C SER A 54 -17.26 -2.15 -1.94
N LEU A 55 -17.49 -3.16 -1.10
CA LEU A 55 -16.45 -3.69 -0.23
C LEU A 55 -15.50 -4.64 -0.96
N ARG A 56 -15.84 -5.05 -2.19
CA ARG A 56 -14.95 -5.83 -3.05
C ARG A 56 -13.83 -4.92 -3.57
N ASN A 57 -12.59 -5.25 -3.22
CA ASN A 57 -11.41 -4.46 -3.57
C ASN A 57 -11.52 -2.99 -3.11
N TYR A 58 -11.99 -2.78 -1.88
CA TYR A 58 -12.26 -1.46 -1.34
C TYR A 58 -10.97 -0.62 -1.21
N PRO A 59 -10.84 0.53 -1.90
CA PRO A 59 -9.65 1.36 -1.83
C PRO A 59 -9.68 2.22 -0.55
N LEU A 60 -8.86 1.86 0.43
CA LEU A 60 -8.70 2.61 1.68
C LEU A 60 -7.50 3.55 1.56
N HIS A 61 -7.80 4.84 1.44
CA HIS A 61 -6.81 5.91 1.25
C HIS A 61 -6.18 6.33 2.57
N VAL A 62 -4.98 6.92 2.51
CA VAL A 62 -4.21 7.31 3.70
C VAL A 62 -4.99 8.20 4.67
N ASP A 63 -5.83 9.13 4.17
CA ASP A 63 -6.70 9.97 5.03
C ASP A 63 -7.75 9.15 5.80
N GLN A 64 -8.24 8.06 5.21
CA GLN A 64 -9.15 7.15 5.89
C GLN A 64 -8.41 6.29 6.90
N MET A 65 -7.19 5.86 6.59
CA MET A 65 -6.37 5.09 7.53
C MET A 65 -6.04 5.91 8.78
N GLU A 66 -5.79 7.21 8.64
CA GLU A 66 -5.64 8.15 9.77
C GLU A 66 -6.93 8.28 10.58
N ASP A 67 -8.08 8.49 9.92
CA ASP A 67 -9.40 8.57 10.58
C ASP A 67 -9.80 7.28 11.31
N LEU A 68 -9.30 6.13 10.86
CA LEU A 68 -9.47 4.83 11.53
C LEU A 68 -8.44 4.58 12.64
N GLY A 69 -7.44 5.45 12.82
CA GLY A 69 -6.38 5.30 13.80
C GLY A 69 -5.43 4.12 13.52
N LEU A 70 -5.18 3.80 12.24
CA LEU A 70 -4.29 2.72 11.86
C LEU A 70 -2.81 3.13 12.03
N ASP A 71 -1.95 2.14 12.31
CA ASP A 71 -0.49 2.31 12.48
C ASP A 71 0.22 2.54 11.14
N LEU A 72 -0.01 3.70 10.53
CA LEU A 72 0.57 4.09 9.23
C LEU A 72 2.11 3.97 9.18
N PRO A 73 2.87 4.34 10.21
CA PRO A 73 4.31 4.07 10.27
C PRO A 73 4.66 2.59 10.02
N ALA A 74 3.96 1.67 10.69
CA ALA A 74 4.23 0.25 10.50
C ALA A 74 3.75 -0.27 9.15
N TYR A 75 2.66 0.29 8.59
CA TYR A 75 2.26 -0.02 7.21
C TYR A 75 3.33 0.38 6.21
N ALA A 76 3.84 1.62 6.31
CA ALA A 76 4.91 2.12 5.46
C ALA A 76 6.16 1.24 5.55
N ALA A 77 6.59 0.89 6.77
CA ALA A 77 7.75 0.02 6.99
C ALA A 77 7.54 -1.39 6.41
N ALA A 78 6.38 -2.02 6.63
CA ALA A 78 6.09 -3.35 6.11
C ALA A 78 6.03 -3.38 4.56
N MET A 79 5.45 -2.35 3.94
CA MET A 79 5.43 -2.20 2.49
C MET A 79 6.83 -1.99 1.92
N ALA A 80 7.66 -1.20 2.60
CA ALA A 80 9.04 -0.95 2.22
C ALA A 80 9.89 -2.22 2.26
N GLN A 81 9.80 -2.98 3.36
CA GLN A 81 10.48 -4.26 3.54
C GLN A 81 10.09 -5.26 2.44
N ALA A 82 8.80 -5.36 2.15
CA ALA A 82 8.30 -6.24 1.10
C ALA A 82 8.79 -5.82 -0.29
N LEU A 83 8.80 -4.52 -0.61
CA LEU A 83 9.31 -4.01 -1.88
C LEU A 83 10.83 -4.25 -2.02
N ALA A 84 11.61 -4.02 -0.97
CA ALA A 84 13.05 -4.29 -0.95
C ALA A 84 13.32 -5.78 -1.18
N PHE A 85 12.56 -6.66 -0.51
CA PHE A 85 12.64 -8.10 -0.76
C PHE A 85 12.34 -8.45 -2.22
N MET A 86 11.27 -7.90 -2.80
CA MET A 86 10.91 -8.14 -4.19
C MET A 86 12.01 -7.68 -5.16
N HIS A 87 12.52 -6.46 -5.00
CA HIS A 87 13.54 -5.91 -5.88
C HIS A 87 14.88 -6.65 -5.77
N TRP A 88 15.34 -6.96 -4.55
CA TRP A 88 16.73 -7.34 -4.33
C TRP A 88 16.94 -8.83 -4.11
N ARG A 89 16.03 -9.45 -3.34
CA ARG A 89 16.12 -10.89 -3.07
C ARG A 89 15.42 -11.71 -4.15
N ALA A 90 14.19 -11.35 -4.48
CA ALA A 90 13.43 -12.03 -5.53
C ALA A 90 13.82 -11.56 -6.94
N ARG A 91 14.48 -10.39 -7.06
CA ARG A 91 14.94 -9.80 -8.32
C ARG A 91 13.80 -9.63 -9.33
N VAL A 92 12.67 -9.10 -8.86
CA VAL A 92 11.50 -8.77 -9.69
C VAL A 92 11.10 -7.30 -9.56
N ASP A 93 10.43 -6.76 -10.59
CA ASP A 93 10.05 -5.34 -10.70
C ASP A 93 8.79 -4.93 -9.90
N ALA A 94 8.19 -5.87 -9.18
CA ALA A 94 6.96 -5.67 -8.39
C ALA A 94 5.79 -5.05 -9.19
N ASN A 95 5.75 -5.25 -10.51
CA ASN A 95 4.72 -4.69 -11.37
C ASN A 95 3.34 -5.29 -11.06
N ASN A 96 2.36 -4.43 -10.80
CA ASN A 96 0.98 -4.75 -10.43
C ASN A 96 0.78 -5.53 -9.11
N VAL A 97 1.81 -5.66 -8.26
CA VAL A 97 1.64 -6.31 -6.94
C VAL A 97 0.70 -5.47 -6.07
N GLU A 98 -0.31 -6.12 -5.52
CA GLU A 98 -1.34 -5.47 -4.69
C GLU A 98 -1.08 -5.67 -3.19
N PHE A 99 -1.22 -4.59 -2.41
CA PHE A 99 -1.15 -4.63 -0.95
C PHE A 99 -2.54 -4.54 -0.34
N VAL A 100 -2.96 -5.63 0.31
CA VAL A 100 -4.32 -5.75 0.82
C VAL A 100 -4.40 -6.12 2.29
N LEU A 101 -5.44 -5.63 2.97
CA LEU A 101 -5.73 -5.95 4.37
C LEU A 101 -6.76 -7.08 4.42
N ALA A 102 -6.40 -8.14 5.12
CA ALA A 102 -7.29 -9.26 5.40
C ALA A 102 -6.90 -9.94 6.73
N PRO A 103 -7.78 -10.75 7.33
CA PRO A 103 -7.45 -11.51 8.53
C PRO A 103 -6.19 -12.38 8.34
N ALA A 104 -5.47 -12.64 9.44
CA ALA A 104 -4.42 -13.64 9.44
C ALA A 104 -5.00 -15.05 9.20
N ARG A 105 -4.28 -15.89 8.44
CA ARG A 105 -4.68 -17.30 8.26
C ARG A 105 -4.30 -18.12 9.50
N GLY A 106 -5.24 -18.92 10.01
CA GLY A 106 -4.94 -20.05 10.90
C GLY A 106 -4.34 -19.69 12.26
N LEU A 107 -4.48 -18.46 12.73
CA LEU A 107 -4.08 -18.09 14.08
C LEU A 107 -5.25 -18.29 15.03
N GLY A 108 -5.06 -19.13 16.06
CA GLY A 108 -5.96 -19.16 17.21
C GLY A 108 -6.00 -17.79 17.91
N GLU A 109 -7.02 -17.55 18.74
CA GLU A 109 -7.12 -16.34 19.55
C GLU A 109 -5.82 -16.10 20.33
N GLY A 110 -5.23 -14.91 20.21
CA GLY A 110 -4.04 -14.50 20.96
C GLY A 110 -2.68 -14.64 20.24
N ALA A 111 -2.65 -15.03 18.96
CA ALA A 111 -1.37 -15.04 18.22
C ALA A 111 -0.95 -13.63 17.77
N THR A 112 0.28 -13.25 18.10
CA THR A 112 0.90 -11.96 17.77
C THR A 112 1.64 -11.96 16.44
N PHE A 113 1.80 -13.12 15.80
CA PHE A 113 2.53 -13.31 14.54
C PHE A 113 1.78 -14.25 13.62
N ALA A 114 1.51 -13.81 12.39
CA ALA A 114 1.13 -14.69 11.29
C ALA A 114 2.40 -15.29 10.67
N PRO A 115 2.36 -16.50 10.08
CA PRO A 115 3.45 -16.98 9.26
C PRO A 115 3.75 -15.94 8.16
N GLY A 116 4.86 -15.21 8.31
CA GLY A 116 5.33 -14.23 7.33
C GLY A 116 4.94 -12.76 7.54
N GLY A 117 4.42 -12.30 8.69
CA GLY A 117 4.16 -10.86 8.85
C GLY A 117 3.68 -10.35 10.21
N LYS A 118 3.72 -9.02 10.37
CA LYS A 118 3.19 -8.27 11.53
C LYS A 118 1.67 -8.33 11.57
N VAL A 119 1.11 -8.61 12.75
CA VAL A 119 -0.32 -8.43 13.02
C VAL A 119 -0.57 -6.95 13.37
N PHE A 120 -1.55 -6.36 12.72
CA PHE A 120 -2.05 -5.01 12.99
C PHE A 120 -3.33 -5.13 13.80
N ASP A 121 -3.32 -4.64 15.03
CA ASP A 121 -4.43 -4.66 15.97
C ASP A 121 -4.84 -3.26 16.45
N GLN A 122 -4.09 -2.23 16.04
CA GLN A 122 -4.39 -0.83 16.35
C GLN A 122 -5.47 -0.25 15.42
N GLY A 123 -6.30 0.61 16.01
CA GLY A 123 -7.36 1.32 15.31
C GLY A 123 -8.68 0.57 15.27
N LEU A 124 -9.62 1.10 14.49
CA LEU A 124 -11.02 0.66 14.51
C LEU A 124 -11.31 -0.55 13.60
N LEU A 125 -10.36 -0.93 12.74
CA LEU A 125 -10.55 -1.95 11.71
C LEU A 125 -10.48 -3.41 12.25
N GLY A 126 -10.15 -3.58 13.53
CA GLY A 126 -9.94 -4.88 14.16
C GLY A 126 -8.58 -5.50 13.82
N SER A 127 -8.31 -6.73 14.26
CA SER A 127 -7.03 -7.41 13.97
C SER A 127 -6.95 -7.91 12.51
N HIS A 128 -5.84 -7.64 11.83
CA HIS A 128 -5.59 -8.01 10.44
C HIS A 128 -4.09 -8.07 10.12
N VAL A 129 -3.76 -8.50 8.90
CA VAL A 129 -2.39 -8.49 8.37
C VAL A 129 -2.37 -7.88 6.97
N LEU A 130 -1.18 -7.48 6.53
CA LEU A 130 -0.90 -7.02 5.18
C LEU A 130 -0.54 -8.22 4.29
N TRP A 131 -1.35 -8.47 3.26
CA TRP A 131 -1.12 -9.48 2.24
C TRP A 131 -0.60 -8.85 0.96
N LEU A 132 0.27 -9.57 0.26
CA LEU A 132 0.66 -9.25 -1.10
C LEU A 132 -0.06 -10.20 -2.06
N LEU A 133 -0.68 -9.66 -3.10
CA LEU A 133 -1.37 -10.41 -4.15
C LEU A 133 -0.87 -10.00 -5.55
N ASP A 134 -1.32 -10.75 -6.54
CA ASP A 134 -1.22 -10.43 -7.97
C ASP A 134 0.22 -10.24 -8.51
N PHE A 135 1.00 -11.31 -8.44
CA PHE A 135 2.38 -11.35 -8.96
C PHE A 135 2.45 -11.72 -10.45
N ASP A 136 1.33 -11.82 -11.16
CA ASP A 136 1.25 -12.32 -12.54
C ASP A 136 1.98 -11.42 -13.56
N CYS A 137 2.10 -10.14 -13.24
CA CYS A 137 2.71 -9.10 -14.06
C CYS A 137 4.18 -8.82 -13.71
N CYS A 138 4.71 -9.45 -12.66
CA CYS A 138 6.10 -9.30 -12.24
C CYS A 138 7.07 -9.81 -13.31
N ARG A 139 8.12 -9.04 -13.55
CA ARG A 139 9.22 -9.41 -14.45
C ARG A 139 10.54 -9.37 -13.72
N LYS A 140 11.52 -10.10 -14.24
CA LYS A 140 12.89 -10.06 -13.73
C LYS A 140 13.42 -8.62 -13.78
N LEU A 141 14.00 -8.19 -12.66
CA LEU A 141 14.68 -6.90 -12.50
C LEU A 141 16.17 -7.07 -12.76
N SER A 142 16.75 -6.25 -13.64
CA SER A 142 18.21 -6.19 -13.80
C SER A 142 18.84 -5.48 -12.60
N MET A 143 20.04 -5.91 -12.19
CA MET A 143 20.76 -5.35 -11.04
C MET A 143 21.73 -4.27 -11.52
N ASP A 144 21.17 -3.25 -12.15
CA ASP A 144 21.84 -2.09 -12.74
C ASP A 144 20.91 -0.86 -12.76
N GLU A 145 21.41 0.26 -13.27
CA GLU A 145 20.66 1.53 -13.34
C GLU A 145 19.43 1.45 -14.24
N GLU A 146 19.44 0.61 -15.29
CA GLU A 146 18.28 0.38 -16.15
C GLU A 146 17.16 -0.32 -15.38
N GLY A 147 17.53 -1.33 -14.59
CA GLY A 147 16.60 -2.02 -13.69
C GLY A 147 15.99 -1.06 -12.68
N VAL A 148 16.81 -0.22 -12.06
CA VAL A 148 16.31 0.83 -11.15
C VAL A 148 15.33 1.77 -11.86
N ALA A 149 15.69 2.28 -13.04
CA ALA A 149 14.82 3.17 -13.81
C ALA A 149 13.48 2.48 -14.16
N HIS A 150 13.51 1.19 -14.49
CA HIS A 150 12.32 0.39 -14.75
C HIS A 150 11.46 0.21 -13.50
N ALA A 151 12.05 -0.14 -12.36
CA ALA A 151 11.34 -0.26 -11.07
C ALA A 151 10.67 1.04 -10.65
N VAL A 152 11.31 2.20 -10.84
CA VAL A 152 10.71 3.52 -10.55
C VAL A 152 9.45 3.74 -11.39
N VAL A 153 9.49 3.40 -12.67
CA VAL A 153 8.31 3.47 -13.55
C VAL A 153 7.20 2.55 -13.05
N LYS A 154 7.51 1.36 -12.56
CA LYS A 154 6.52 0.43 -11.99
C LYS A 154 5.90 0.96 -10.71
N LEU A 155 6.71 1.47 -9.79
CA LEU A 155 6.23 2.09 -8.55
C LEU A 155 5.22 3.22 -8.83
N TYR A 156 5.40 4.03 -9.88
CA TYR A 156 4.45 5.09 -10.25
C TYR A 156 3.25 4.62 -11.08
N ARG A 157 3.36 3.52 -11.83
CA ARG A 157 2.26 3.00 -12.66
C ARG A 157 1.33 2.07 -11.91
N ASN A 158 1.82 1.41 -10.86
CA ASN A 158 0.97 0.64 -9.95
C ASN A 158 -0.05 1.57 -9.28
N ASP A 159 -1.12 0.96 -8.77
CA ASP A 159 -2.01 1.59 -7.79
C ASP A 159 -1.18 2.23 -6.65
N PRO A 160 -1.69 3.29 -6.00
CA PRO A 160 -0.92 4.13 -5.07
C PRO A 160 -0.75 3.47 -3.69
N PHE A 161 -0.24 2.24 -3.64
CA PHE A 161 0.02 1.50 -2.40
C PHE A 161 1.09 2.16 -1.53
N TYR A 162 2.21 2.54 -2.12
CA TYR A 162 3.35 3.11 -1.40
C TYR A 162 3.18 4.60 -1.12
N PRO A 163 3.64 5.12 0.04
CA PRO A 163 3.77 6.55 0.28
C PRO A 163 4.50 7.26 -0.88
N ARG A 164 4.14 8.53 -1.15
CA ARG A 164 4.73 9.32 -2.23
C ARG A 164 5.51 10.51 -1.66
N PRO A 165 6.70 10.82 -2.17
CA PRO A 165 7.41 12.04 -1.80
C PRO A 165 6.79 13.29 -2.44
N GLY A 166 7.08 14.44 -1.84
CA GLY A 166 6.84 15.75 -2.44
C GLY A 166 5.35 16.11 -2.56
N THR A 167 4.48 15.50 -1.77
CA THR A 167 3.07 15.88 -1.61
C THR A 167 2.89 17.32 -1.11
N GLY A 168 3.85 17.83 -0.33
CA GLY A 168 3.77 19.12 0.35
C GLY A 168 2.94 19.09 1.64
N LEU A 169 2.48 17.92 2.08
CA LEU A 169 1.80 17.72 3.37
C LEU A 169 2.75 17.02 4.33
N GLU A 170 3.01 17.64 5.50
CA GLU A 170 3.99 17.14 6.48
C GLU A 170 3.76 15.68 6.89
N ALA A 171 2.49 15.29 7.11
CA ALA A 171 2.14 13.92 7.46
C ALA A 171 2.52 12.91 6.36
N ASP A 172 2.30 13.26 5.08
CA ASP A 172 2.61 12.39 3.95
C ASP A 172 4.12 12.32 3.69
N GLU A 173 4.84 13.45 3.82
CA GLU A 173 6.30 13.44 3.77
C GLU A 173 6.87 12.54 4.86
N ARG A 174 6.29 12.56 6.07
CA ARG A 174 6.72 11.67 7.15
C ARG A 174 6.49 10.19 6.81
N HIS A 175 5.35 9.84 6.21
CA HIS A 175 5.10 8.47 5.76
C HIS A 175 6.10 8.03 4.67
N TRP A 176 6.48 8.94 3.77
CA TRP A 176 7.52 8.69 2.77
C TRP A 176 8.90 8.48 3.41
N GLU A 177 9.31 9.32 4.36
CA GLU A 177 10.62 9.15 5.00
C GLU A 177 10.72 7.84 5.77
N LEU A 178 9.67 7.42 6.48
CA LEU A 178 9.63 6.12 7.15
C LEU A 178 9.69 4.95 6.17
N PHE A 179 9.00 5.06 5.03
CA PHE A 179 9.10 4.08 3.95
C PHE A 179 10.53 4.02 3.40
N ARG A 180 11.14 5.18 3.12
CA ARG A 180 12.51 5.31 2.60
C ARG A 180 13.53 4.70 3.55
N GLU A 181 13.48 5.03 4.83
CA GLU A 181 14.38 4.49 5.86
C GLU A 181 14.28 2.97 5.91
N ALA A 182 13.06 2.43 6.10
CA ALA A 182 12.85 0.99 6.17
C ALA A 182 13.24 0.27 4.86
N TYR A 183 13.04 0.90 3.70
CA TYR A 183 13.43 0.35 2.40
C TYR A 183 14.95 0.22 2.30
N LEU A 184 15.68 1.28 2.64
CA LEU A 184 17.15 1.31 2.57
C LEU A 184 17.76 0.36 3.58
N GLU A 185 17.33 0.39 4.85
CA GLU A 185 17.81 -0.53 5.89
C GLU A 185 17.63 -2.00 5.49
N THR A 186 16.44 -2.34 4.97
CA THR A 186 16.17 -3.71 4.51
C THR A 186 17.02 -4.07 3.29
N SER A 187 17.22 -3.12 2.38
CA SER A 187 18.03 -3.34 1.19
C SER A 187 19.50 -3.59 1.52
N ASP A 188 20.07 -2.84 2.47
CA ASP A 188 21.45 -3.01 2.94
C ASP A 188 21.66 -4.42 3.52
N LEU A 189 20.70 -4.90 4.32
CA LEU A 189 20.71 -6.26 4.87
C LEU A 189 20.62 -7.34 3.77
N LEU A 190 19.79 -7.12 2.74
CA LEU A 190 19.59 -8.09 1.66
C LEU A 190 20.75 -8.14 0.66
N LEU A 191 21.51 -7.06 0.53
CA LEU A 191 22.59 -6.90 -0.45
C LEU A 191 24.00 -6.96 0.16
N THR A 192 24.12 -7.30 1.45
CA THR A 192 25.42 -7.29 2.18
C THR A 192 26.52 -8.12 1.48
N GLU A 193 26.16 -9.20 0.78
CA GLU A 193 27.10 -10.10 0.08
C GLU A 193 27.24 -9.79 -1.43
N GLU A 194 26.53 -8.80 -1.94
CA GLU A 194 26.56 -8.43 -3.36
C GLU A 194 27.70 -7.43 -3.67
N GLU A 195 28.02 -7.24 -4.95
CA GLU A 195 29.03 -6.28 -5.37
C GLU A 195 28.65 -4.83 -4.96
N GLU A 196 29.64 -3.99 -4.64
CA GLU A 196 29.43 -2.60 -4.20
C GLU A 196 28.55 -1.78 -5.17
N ARG A 197 28.66 -2.05 -6.47
CA ARG A 197 27.80 -1.41 -7.49
C ARG A 197 26.32 -1.75 -7.32
N VAL A 198 26.00 -2.97 -6.88
CA VAL A 198 24.64 -3.43 -6.63
C VAL A 198 24.13 -2.87 -5.31
N GLN A 199 24.98 -2.81 -4.28
CA GLN A 199 24.66 -2.21 -2.98
C GLN A 199 24.25 -0.72 -3.07
N LYS A 200 24.66 -0.01 -4.13
CA LYS A 200 24.28 1.40 -4.36
C LYS A 200 22.91 1.59 -5.04
N LEU A 201 22.34 0.53 -5.64
CA LEU A 201 21.07 0.62 -6.38
C LEU A 201 19.85 1.01 -5.53
N PRO A 202 19.71 0.59 -4.25
CA PRO A 202 18.59 1.02 -3.42
C PRO A 202 18.53 2.53 -3.19
N LEU A 203 19.69 3.16 -2.94
CA LEU A 203 19.77 4.61 -2.79
C LEU A 203 19.41 5.31 -4.11
N LEU A 204 19.97 4.82 -5.23
CA LEU A 204 19.63 5.32 -6.56
C LEU A 204 18.13 5.22 -6.84
N PHE A 205 17.49 4.11 -6.45
CA PHE A 205 16.05 3.92 -6.61
C PHE A 205 15.26 4.99 -5.86
N VAL A 206 15.53 5.19 -4.57
CA VAL A 206 14.83 6.21 -3.76
C VAL A 206 15.04 7.62 -4.32
N ASP A 207 16.28 7.96 -4.68
CA ASP A 207 16.61 9.27 -5.25
C ASP A 207 15.88 9.51 -6.59
N GLU A 208 15.82 8.50 -7.45
CA GLU A 208 15.08 8.57 -8.71
C GLU A 208 13.56 8.66 -8.50
N VAL A 209 13.00 8.02 -7.47
CA VAL A 209 11.59 8.23 -7.10
C VAL A 209 11.37 9.70 -6.77
N VAL A 210 12.16 10.29 -5.86
CA VAL A 210 12.03 11.71 -5.50
C VAL A 210 12.20 12.63 -6.72
N ARG A 211 13.21 12.38 -7.56
CA ARG A 211 13.50 13.20 -8.75
C ARG A 211 12.35 13.20 -9.75
N ARG A 212 11.66 12.06 -9.93
CA ARG A 212 10.61 11.90 -10.95
C ARG A 212 9.19 12.22 -10.46
N VAL A 213 8.99 12.65 -9.22
CA VAL A 213 7.67 13.04 -8.67
C VAL A 213 6.89 13.95 -9.64
N GLY A 214 7.55 14.95 -10.22
CA GLY A 214 6.92 15.91 -11.13
C GLY A 214 6.46 15.32 -12.48
N GLU A 215 7.09 14.24 -12.93
CA GLU A 215 6.77 13.57 -14.21
C GLU A 215 5.44 12.83 -14.12
N PHE A 216 5.14 12.25 -12.94
CA PHE A 216 3.96 11.40 -12.74
C PHE A 216 2.76 12.15 -12.14
N LYS A 217 2.96 13.26 -11.42
CA LYS A 217 1.88 14.12 -10.89
C LYS A 217 0.89 14.65 -11.94
N LYS A 218 1.33 14.82 -13.19
CA LYS A 218 0.45 15.30 -14.29
C LYS A 218 -0.56 14.26 -14.73
N LYS A 219 -0.33 12.97 -14.45
CA LYS A 219 -1.16 11.87 -14.92
C LYS A 219 -2.30 11.52 -13.96
N ASP A 220 -2.07 11.64 -12.65
CA ASP A 220 -3.10 11.45 -11.62
C ASP A 220 -4.29 12.41 -11.79
N LYS A 221 -4.07 13.62 -12.32
CA LYS A 221 -5.14 14.61 -12.58
C LYS A 221 -6.04 14.26 -13.78
N ASN A 222 -5.60 13.38 -14.67
CA ASN A 222 -6.31 13.05 -15.91
C ASN A 222 -7.09 11.71 -15.83
N THR A 223 -7.10 11.05 -14.68
CA THR A 223 -7.83 9.79 -14.45
C THR A 223 -9.01 9.96 -13.49
N GLU A 224 -9.40 11.21 -13.19
CA GLU A 224 -10.58 11.59 -12.41
C GLU A 224 -11.84 11.76 -13.27
#